data_AF-A0A382CQ64-F1
#
_entry.id   AF-A0A382CQ64-F1
#
_cell.length_a   1.000
_cell.length_b   1.000
_cell.length_c   1.000
_cell.angle_alpha   90.00
_cell.angle_beta   90.00
_cell.angle_gamma   90.00
#
_symmetry.space_group_name_H-M   'P 1'
#
loop_
_entity.id
_entity.type
_entity.pdbx_description
1 polymer ?
#
loop_
_entity_poly.entity_id
_entity_poly.type
_entity_poly.pdbx_seq_one_letter_code
_entity_poly.pdbx_strand_id
1 'polypeptide(L)'
;MSKHKDLIQKMASLESEENPYAIASVFNVQGSSSGKVGDKALFDEKGSRIIGYIGGGCIENRVAATAKETLIDGIPRTVEIDLDSDEMGMGIPCGGYMSV
;
A
#
# COMPACT_ATOMS: atom_id res chain seq x y z
N MET A 1 12.86 18.83 -1.20
CA MET A 1 11.54 18.78 -0.53
C MET A 1 11.29 17.34 -0.10
N SER A 2 10.74 17.09 1.09
CA SER A 2 10.49 15.72 1.57
C SER A 2 9.47 15.01 0.67
N LYS A 3 9.78 13.79 0.21
CA LYS A 3 8.90 12.97 -0.66
C LYS A 3 7.52 12.70 -0.04
N HIS A 4 7.40 12.79 1.28
CA HIS A 4 6.18 12.43 2.01
C HIS A 4 5.48 13.62 2.64
N LYS A 5 5.81 14.86 2.25
CA LYS A 5 5.20 16.06 2.85
C LYS A 5 3.67 16.01 2.79
N ASP A 6 3.11 15.70 1.64
CA ASP A 6 1.65 15.70 1.43
C ASP A 6 0.97 14.56 2.20
N LEU A 7 1.62 13.40 2.28
CA LEU A 7 1.18 12.27 3.10
C LEU A 7 1.12 12.64 4.58
N ILE A 8 2.18 13.26 5.11
CA ILE A 8 2.26 13.67 6.52
C ILE A 8 1.20 14.73 6.82
N GLN A 9 1.01 15.70 5.92
CA GLN A 9 -0.04 16.70 6.07
C GLN A 9 -1.44 16.06 6.05
N LYS A 10 -1.68 15.07 5.18
CA LYS A 10 -2.96 14.38 5.12
C LYS A 10 -3.22 13.55 6.37
N MET A 11 -2.21 12.83 6.89
CA MET A 11 -2.32 12.12 8.17
C MET A 11 -2.70 13.08 9.30
N ALA A 12 -2.00 14.22 9.42
CA ALA A 12 -2.32 15.21 10.45
C ALA A 12 -3.76 15.73 10.37
N SER A 13 -4.29 15.95 9.16
CA SER A 13 -5.70 16.34 8.94
C SER A 13 -6.65 15.23 9.41
N LEU A 14 -6.40 13.99 9.00
CA LEU A 14 -7.25 12.84 9.36
C LEU A 14 -7.26 12.60 10.88
N GLU A 15 -6.11 12.70 11.54
CA GLU A 15 -6.00 12.64 13.01
C GLU A 15 -6.83 13.74 13.68
N SER A 16 -6.74 14.99 13.19
CA SER A 16 -7.49 16.11 13.76
C SER A 16 -9.01 16.00 13.59
N GLU A 17 -9.45 15.24 12.58
CA GLU A 17 -10.85 14.97 12.27
C GLU A 17 -11.34 13.66 12.93
N GLU A 18 -10.47 12.95 13.66
CA GLU A 18 -10.73 11.62 14.22
C GLU A 18 -11.20 10.61 13.14
N ASN A 19 -10.71 10.78 11.91
CA ASN A 19 -11.04 9.93 10.76
C ASN A 19 -10.04 8.78 10.65
N PRO A 20 -10.45 7.51 10.85
CA PRO A 20 -9.54 6.36 10.80
C PRO A 20 -8.91 6.16 9.43
N TYR A 21 -7.63 5.77 9.41
CA TYR A 21 -6.91 5.44 8.19
C TYR A 21 -5.78 4.43 8.46
N ALA A 22 -5.46 3.63 7.45
CA ALA A 22 -4.29 2.77 7.46
C ALA A 22 -3.18 3.38 6.60
N ILE A 23 -1.93 3.18 7.00
CA ILE A 23 -0.76 3.51 6.19
C ILE A 23 -0.11 2.21 5.68
N ALA A 24 0.00 2.08 4.36
CA ALA A 24 0.78 1.05 3.72
C ALA A 24 2.14 1.61 3.32
N SER A 25 3.23 0.84 3.50
CA SER A 25 4.59 1.29 3.19
C SER A 25 5.38 0.18 2.54
N VAL A 26 5.76 0.37 1.27
CA VAL A 26 6.69 -0.56 0.61
C VAL A 26 8.03 -0.50 1.32
N PHE A 27 8.46 -1.60 1.93
CA PHE A 27 9.72 -1.66 2.69
C PHE A 27 10.75 -2.61 2.09
N ASN A 28 10.34 -3.50 1.19
CA ASN A 28 11.23 -4.41 0.48
C ASN A 28 10.79 -4.59 -0.98
N VAL A 29 11.75 -4.54 -1.91
CA VAL A 29 11.54 -4.82 -3.33
C VAL A 29 12.74 -5.59 -3.85
N GLN A 30 12.50 -6.73 -4.50
CA GLN A 30 13.50 -7.51 -5.22
C GLN A 30 13.09 -7.58 -6.69
N GLY A 31 14.04 -7.37 -7.60
CA GLY A 31 13.74 -7.32 -9.03
C GLY A 31 12.87 -6.14 -9.41
N SER A 32 11.95 -6.36 -10.35
CA SER A 32 11.14 -5.30 -10.97
C SER A 32 9.76 -5.21 -10.35
N SER A 33 9.44 -4.02 -9.82
CA SER A 33 8.13 -3.67 -9.27
C SER A 33 7.71 -2.26 -9.68
N SER A 34 6.40 -2.05 -9.78
CA SER A 34 5.78 -0.74 -9.99
C SER A 34 5.96 0.18 -8.78
N GLY A 35 5.88 -0.35 -7.57
CA GLY A 35 6.22 0.34 -6.32
C GLY A 35 7.72 0.31 -6.04
N LYS A 36 8.22 1.31 -5.32
CA LYS A 36 9.61 1.41 -4.84
C LYS A 36 9.66 1.45 -3.32
N VAL A 37 10.77 0.96 -2.74
CA VAL A 37 11.01 1.09 -1.30
C VAL A 37 10.86 2.55 -0.87
N GLY A 38 10.07 2.77 0.18
CA GLY A 38 9.71 4.08 0.70
C GLY A 38 8.40 4.63 0.17
N ASP A 39 7.84 4.09 -0.92
CA ASP A 39 6.50 4.46 -1.39
C ASP A 39 5.46 4.14 -0.31
N LYS A 40 4.50 5.04 -0.14
CA LYS A 40 3.44 4.92 0.88
C LYS A 40 2.11 5.37 0.32
N ALA A 41 1.05 4.76 0.83
CA ALA A 41 -0.33 5.15 0.55
C ALA A 41 -1.16 5.09 1.83
N LEU A 42 -2.15 5.98 1.92
CA LEU A 42 -3.17 5.94 2.96
C LEU A 42 -4.44 5.31 2.40
N PHE A 43 -5.09 4.48 3.21
CA PHE A 43 -6.35 3.83 2.89
C PHE A 43 -7.40 4.16 3.94
N ASP A 44 -8.63 4.38 3.51
CA ASP A 44 -9.78 4.56 4.42
C ASP A 44 -10.33 3.20 4.91
N GLU A 45 -11.31 3.25 5.81
CA GLU A 45 -12.04 2.09 6.33
C GLU A 45 -12.76 1.25 5.27
N LYS A 46 -13.01 1.81 4.08
CA LYS A 46 -13.61 1.11 2.92
C LYS A 46 -12.55 0.48 2.02
N GLY A 47 -11.26 0.64 2.36
CA GLY A 47 -10.13 0.17 1.56
C GLY A 47 -9.86 1.05 0.34
N SER A 48 -10.43 2.25 0.25
CA SER A 48 -10.16 3.17 -0.84
C SER A 48 -8.88 3.94 -0.56
N ARG A 49 -8.00 4.06 -1.56
CA ARG A 49 -6.77 4.85 -1.44
C ARG A 49 -7.12 6.34 -1.35
N ILE A 50 -6.75 6.97 -0.24
CA ILE A 50 -6.94 8.41 0.00
C ILE A 50 -5.88 9.21 -0.78
N ILE A 51 -4.61 8.86 -0.60
CA ILE A 51 -3.46 9.52 -1.25
C ILE A 51 -2.25 8.58 -1.24
N GLY A 52 -1.27 8.88 -2.09
CA GLY A 52 0.00 8.18 -2.17
C GLY A 52 -0.04 7.04 -3.17
N TYR A 53 0.97 6.19 -3.10
CA TYR A 53 1.18 5.08 -4.03
C TYR A 53 1.96 3.98 -3.33
N ILE A 54 1.63 2.72 -3.61
CA ILE A 54 2.40 1.53 -3.19
C ILE A 54 2.56 0.51 -4.32
N GLY A 55 2.19 0.89 -5.55
CA GLY A 55 1.92 -0.03 -6.67
C GLY A 55 0.48 0.11 -7.16
N GLY A 56 0.21 -0.36 -8.38
CA GLY A 56 -1.13 -0.34 -8.98
C GLY A 56 -1.70 -1.74 -9.22
N GLY A 57 -2.98 -1.81 -9.61
CA GLY A 57 -3.62 -3.06 -10.03
C GLY A 57 -3.78 -4.06 -8.89
N CYS A 58 -3.27 -5.28 -9.08
CA CYS A 58 -3.40 -6.37 -8.12
C CYS A 58 -2.78 -6.04 -6.75
N ILE A 59 -1.66 -5.31 -6.75
CA ILE A 59 -0.98 -4.86 -5.53
C ILE A 59 -1.94 -4.00 -4.70
N GLU A 60 -2.54 -2.96 -5.32
CA GLU A 60 -3.41 -2.03 -4.62
C GLU A 60 -4.63 -2.72 -4.04
N ASN A 61 -5.25 -3.63 -4.79
CA ASN A 61 -6.42 -4.38 -4.33
C ASN A 61 -6.10 -5.26 -3.10
N ARG A 62 -4.94 -5.93 -3.09
CA ARG A 62 -4.54 -6.82 -1.99
C ARG A 62 -4.17 -6.03 -0.74
N VAL A 63 -3.46 -4.91 -0.91
CA VAL A 63 -3.14 -4.00 0.19
C VAL A 63 -4.40 -3.33 0.74
N ALA A 64 -5.34 -2.92 -0.11
CA ALA A 64 -6.63 -2.35 0.29
C ALA A 64 -7.47 -3.31 1.13
N ALA A 65 -7.52 -4.59 0.76
CA ALA A 65 -8.20 -5.61 1.56
C ALA A 65 -7.56 -5.75 2.95
N THR A 66 -6.24 -5.85 3.00
CA THR A 66 -5.46 -5.98 4.24
C THR A 66 -5.57 -4.73 5.13
N ALA A 67 -5.62 -3.54 4.52
CA ALA A 67 -5.79 -2.28 5.22
C ALA A 67 -7.13 -2.21 5.96
N LYS A 68 -8.22 -2.67 5.34
CA LYS A 68 -9.53 -2.78 6.02
C LYS A 68 -9.47 -3.70 7.22
N GLU A 69 -8.89 -4.88 7.05
CA GLU A 69 -8.75 -5.85 8.14
C GLU A 69 -7.88 -5.30 9.29
N THR A 70 -6.87 -4.50 8.96
CA THR A 70 -6.00 -3.81 9.93
C THR A 70 -6.72 -2.70 10.68
N LEU A 71 -7.63 -1.98 10.02
CA LEU A 71 -8.45 -0.98 10.69
C LEU A 71 -9.54 -1.57 11.57
N ILE A 72 -10.01 -2.79 11.26
CA ILE A 72 -11.02 -3.48 12.06
C ILE A 72 -10.46 -3.97 13.40
N ASP A 73 -9.26 -4.58 13.39
CA ASP A 73 -8.69 -5.21 14.59
C ASP A 73 -7.49 -4.47 15.21
N GLY A 74 -6.96 -3.46 14.53
CA GLY A 74 -5.81 -2.68 14.98
C GLY A 74 -4.47 -3.43 14.89
N ILE A 75 -4.41 -4.58 14.21
CA ILE A 75 -3.21 -5.42 14.12
C ILE A 75 -2.46 -5.12 12.82
N PRO A 76 -1.21 -4.64 12.87
CA PRO A 76 -0.40 -4.47 11.66
C PRO A 76 -0.16 -5.80 10.93
N ARG A 77 -0.17 -5.77 9.60
CA ARG A 77 0.02 -6.94 8.74
C ARG A 77 1.07 -6.64 7.67
N THR A 78 1.75 -7.67 7.20
CA THR A 78 2.66 -7.61 6.04
C THR A 78 2.01 -8.29 4.85
N VAL A 79 2.05 -7.62 3.69
CA VAL A 79 1.55 -8.16 2.43
C VAL A 79 2.73 -8.51 1.54
N GLU A 80 2.94 -9.81 1.34
CA GLU A 80 3.94 -10.34 0.43
C GLU A 80 3.34 -10.55 -0.97
N ILE A 81 4.00 -9.99 -1.97
CA ILE A 81 3.51 -9.95 -3.35
C ILE A 81 4.59 -10.49 -4.27
N ASP A 82 4.31 -11.65 -4.86
CA ASP A 82 5.11 -12.28 -5.90
C ASP A 82 4.63 -11.84 -7.28
N LEU A 83 5.38 -10.94 -7.92
CA LEU A 83 5.08 -10.37 -9.24
C LEU A 83 5.55 -11.28 -10.40
N ASP A 84 6.10 -12.45 -10.07
CA ASP A 84 6.53 -13.49 -11.02
C ASP A 84 5.51 -14.60 -11.20
N SER A 85 4.52 -14.67 -10.32
CA SER A 85 3.50 -15.71 -10.35
C SER A 85 2.51 -15.51 -11.51
N ASP A 86 2.32 -16.57 -12.31
CA ASP A 86 1.30 -16.69 -13.38
C ASP A 86 -0.15 -16.55 -12.83
N GLU A 87 -0.31 -16.61 -11.50
CA GLU A 87 -1.58 -16.45 -10.80
C GLU A 87 -2.18 -15.04 -10.92
N MET A 88 -1.39 -14.07 -11.39
CA MET A 88 -1.81 -12.67 -11.57
C MET A 88 -2.55 -12.40 -12.89
N GLY A 89 -2.74 -13.40 -13.76
CA GLY A 89 -3.72 -13.37 -14.86
C GLY A 89 -3.50 -12.32 -15.95
N MET A 90 -2.43 -11.53 -15.90
CA MET A 90 -2.04 -10.57 -16.94
C MET A 90 -0.65 -10.92 -17.44
N GLY A 91 -0.57 -11.32 -18.71
CA GLY A 91 0.66 -11.73 -19.37
C GLY A 91 1.80 -10.72 -19.20
N ILE A 92 2.98 -11.30 -19.00
CA ILE A 92 4.30 -10.72 -18.72
C ILE A 92 4.50 -10.40 -17.22
N PRO A 93 5.09 -11.34 -16.45
CA PRO A 93 5.47 -11.08 -15.06
C PRO A 93 6.43 -9.89 -14.98
N CYS A 94 6.30 -9.10 -13.92
CA CYS A 94 7.17 -7.95 -13.75
C CYS A 94 8.60 -8.37 -13.44
N GLY A 95 8.88 -9.59 -12.95
CA GLY A 95 10.24 -10.05 -12.66
C GLY A 95 10.66 -9.75 -11.22
N GLY A 96 9.76 -9.78 -10.23
CA GLY A 96 10.09 -9.31 -8.89
C GLY A 96 9.17 -9.69 -7.74
N TYR A 97 9.57 -9.27 -6.55
CA TYR A 97 8.90 -9.50 -5.28
C TYR A 97 8.80 -8.19 -4.50
N MET A 98 7.72 -8.00 -3.77
CA MET A 98 7.51 -6.79 -2.97
C MET A 98 6.81 -7.09 -1.65
N SER A 99 7.29 -6.45 -0.59
CA SER A 99 6.69 -6.48 0.74
C SER A 99 6.19 -5.08 1.12
N VAL A 100 4.91 -5.02 1.53
CA VAL A 100 4.19 -3.80 1.93
C VAL A 100 3.67 -3.93 3.36
#